data_AF-A0A658ILQ4-F1
#
_entry.id   AF-A0A658ILQ4-F1
#
_cell.length_a   1.000
_cell.length_b   1.000
_cell.length_c   1.000
_cell.angle_alpha   90.00
_cell.angle_beta   90.00
_cell.angle_gamma   90.00
#
_symmetry.space_group_name_H-M   'P 1'
#
loop_
_entity.id
_entity.type
_entity.pdbx_description
1 polymer ?
#
loop_
_entity_poly.entity_id
_entity_poly.type
_entity_poly.pdbx_seq_one_letter_code
_entity_poly.pdbx_strand_id
1 'polypeptide(L)'
;MKRAYKYRFYPTPGQVELLAQTFGCVRFVYNSILRWRTDAYYKRQEKIGYTQASARLTALKKEPEFAWLNDVSSVPLQQALRHQQAGLSNFFAGRARYPTFKSKRHKQAATLTDAAFKYRDGRLYMAKSKAPLD
;
A
#
# COMPACT_ATOMS: atom_id res chain seq x y z
N MET A 1 7.19 -7.51 -25.09
CA MET A 1 5.80 -7.02 -25.10
C MET A 1 5.23 -7.10 -23.68
N LYS A 2 4.75 -6.00 -23.08
CA LYS A 2 4.06 -6.04 -21.77
C LYS A 2 2.57 -6.26 -22.02
N ARG A 3 1.94 -7.23 -21.33
CA ARG A 3 0.50 -7.50 -21.40
C ARG A 3 -0.15 -7.11 -20.08
N ALA A 4 -1.36 -6.55 -20.14
CA ALA A 4 -2.17 -6.22 -18.98
C ALA A 4 -3.55 -6.86 -19.15
N TYR A 5 -4.08 -7.41 -18.06
CA TYR A 5 -5.39 -8.04 -18.03
C TYR A 5 -6.23 -7.42 -16.92
N LYS A 6 -7.54 -7.34 -17.13
CA LYS A 6 -8.50 -6.79 -16.17
C LYS A 6 -9.62 -7.82 -15.97
N TYR A 7 -9.78 -8.24 -14.71
CA TYR A 7 -10.79 -9.22 -14.31
C TYR A 7 -11.66 -8.65 -13.20
N ARG A 8 -12.88 -9.16 -13.10
CA ARG A 8 -13.77 -9.00 -11.94
C ARG A 8 -13.81 -10.34 -11.22
N PHE A 9 -13.80 -10.31 -9.90
CA PHE A 9 -13.99 -11.45 -9.03
C PHE A 9 -15.06 -11.10 -7.98
N TYR A 10 -15.69 -12.10 -7.40
CA TYR A 10 -16.74 -12.04 -6.40
C TYR A 10 -16.21 -12.62 -5.09
N PRO A 11 -15.70 -11.77 -4.18
CA PRO A 11 -15.04 -12.26 -2.98
C PRO A 11 -16.01 -13.02 -2.06
N THR A 12 -15.50 -14.08 -1.44
CA THR A 12 -16.16 -14.70 -0.28
C THR A 12 -16.20 -13.72 0.91
N PRO A 13 -17.07 -13.92 1.91
CA PRO A 13 -17.13 -13.03 3.09
C PRO A 13 -15.76 -12.81 3.76
N GLY A 14 -14.95 -13.86 3.91
CA GLY A 14 -13.60 -13.73 4.47
C GLY A 14 -12.63 -12.95 3.58
N GLN A 15 -12.77 -13.04 2.25
CA GLN A 15 -11.99 -12.21 1.33
C GLN A 15 -12.41 -10.74 1.38
N VAL A 16 -13.71 -10.45 1.56
CA VAL A 16 -14.20 -9.08 1.76
C VAL A 16 -13.55 -8.45 2.99
N GLU A 17 -13.54 -9.17 4.11
CA GLU A 17 -12.91 -8.71 5.35
C GLU A 17 -11.40 -8.48 5.16
N LEU A 18 -10.68 -9.45 4.58
CA LEU A 18 -9.25 -9.34 4.29
C LEU A 18 -8.93 -8.14 3.39
N LEU A 19 -9.73 -7.90 2.34
CA LEU A 19 -9.56 -6.76 1.45
C LEU A 19 -9.83 -5.44 2.18
N ALA A 20 -10.90 -5.37 2.97
CA ALA A 20 -11.22 -4.19 3.77
C ALA A 20 -10.09 -3.84 4.76
N GLN A 21 -9.55 -4.85 5.45
CA GLN A 21 -8.40 -4.70 6.35
C GLN A 21 -7.16 -4.25 5.57
N THR A 22 -6.87 -4.88 4.43
CA THR A 22 -5.74 -4.51 3.56
C THR A 22 -5.82 -3.06 3.10
N PHE A 23 -6.98 -2.62 2.64
CA PHE A 23 -7.19 -1.23 2.23
C PHE A 23 -7.07 -0.26 3.40
N GLY A 24 -7.56 -0.64 4.59
CA GLY A 24 -7.37 0.10 5.83
C GLY A 24 -5.89 0.31 6.16
N CYS A 25 -5.11 -0.76 6.17
CA CYS A 25 -3.67 -0.74 6.43
C CYS A 25 -2.91 0.10 5.40
N VAL A 26 -3.18 -0.11 4.11
CA VAL A 26 -2.56 0.68 3.02
C VAL A 26 -2.84 2.17 3.19
N ARG A 27 -4.10 2.53 3.49
CA ARG A 27 -4.50 3.93 3.69
C ARG A 27 -3.81 4.55 4.91
N PHE A 28 -3.79 3.83 6.04
CA PHE A 28 -3.11 4.28 7.25
C PHE A 28 -1.62 4.50 7.00
N VAL A 29 -0.90 3.48 6.50
CA VAL A 29 0.54 3.58 6.24
C VAL A 29 0.85 4.72 5.28
N TYR A 30 0.09 4.85 4.20
CA TYR A 30 0.28 5.95 3.25
C TYR A 30 0.11 7.31 3.92
N ASN A 31 -0.98 7.53 4.68
CA ASN A 31 -1.26 8.84 5.29
C ASN A 31 -0.26 9.17 6.41
N SER A 32 0.06 8.20 7.27
CA SER A 32 1.02 8.36 8.37
C SER A 32 2.41 8.71 7.86
N ILE A 33 2.88 8.02 6.81
CA ILE A 33 4.17 8.33 6.21
C ILE A 33 4.12 9.64 5.42
N LEU A 34 3.01 9.95 4.72
CA LEU A 34 2.89 11.23 4.02
C LEU A 34 3.02 12.39 5.01
N ARG A 35 2.28 12.32 6.13
CA ARG A 35 2.37 13.31 7.22
C ARG A 35 3.81 13.48 7.70
N TRP A 36 4.49 12.37 8.00
CA TRP A 36 5.88 12.42 8.47
C TRP A 36 6.83 13.05 7.45
N ARG A 37 6.71 12.69 6.17
CA ARG A 37 7.50 13.29 5.08
C ARG A 37 7.21 14.78 4.90
N THR A 38 5.93 15.17 4.99
CA THR A 38 5.49 16.57 4.94
C THR A 38 6.10 17.37 6.10
N ASP A 39 5.99 16.89 7.34
CA ASP A 39 6.55 17.57 8.51
C ASP A 39 8.08 17.67 8.42
N ALA A 40 8.77 16.61 7.98
CA ALA A 40 10.22 16.62 7.80
C ALA A 40 10.67 17.68 6.79
N TYR A 41 9.97 17.79 5.65
CA TYR A 41 10.30 18.77 4.63
C TYR A 41 10.01 20.19 5.10
N TYR A 42 8.81 20.48 5.59
CA TYR A 42 8.44 21.86 5.95
C TYR A 42 9.16 22.37 7.20
N LYS A 43 9.51 21.49 8.16
CA LYS A 43 10.16 21.92 9.41
C LYS A 43 11.69 21.85 9.35
N ARG A 44 12.25 20.92 8.57
CA ARG A 44 13.70 20.62 8.55
C ARG A 44 14.33 20.62 7.17
N GLN A 45 13.56 20.90 6.10
CA GLN A 45 14.00 20.80 4.71
C GLN A 45 14.55 19.41 4.33
N GLU A 46 14.13 18.37 5.04
CA GLU A 46 14.58 17.00 4.84
C GLU A 46 13.69 16.25 3.85
N LYS A 47 14.31 15.65 2.83
CA LYS A 47 13.64 14.75 1.88
C LYS A 47 13.81 13.31 2.33
N ILE A 48 12.75 12.76 2.91
CA ILE A 48 12.72 11.36 3.36
C ILE A 48 12.50 10.42 2.18
N GLY A 49 13.51 9.61 1.87
CA GLY A 49 13.49 8.63 0.78
C GLY A 49 12.68 7.36 1.08
N TYR A 50 12.65 6.43 0.12
CA TYR A 50 11.96 5.14 0.27
C TYR A 50 12.57 4.28 1.38
N THR A 51 13.91 4.21 1.47
CA THR A 51 14.60 3.39 2.48
C THR A 51 14.21 3.78 3.89
N GLN A 52 14.21 5.08 4.20
CA GLN A 52 13.77 5.61 5.49
C GLN A 52 12.28 5.36 5.75
N ALA A 53 11.42 5.54 4.75
CA ALA A 53 9.99 5.22 4.85
C ALA A 53 9.75 3.72 5.11
N SER A 54 10.50 2.85 4.47
CA SER A 54 10.43 1.40 4.69
C SER A 54 10.89 1.03 6.10
N ALA A 55 11.96 1.65 6.60
CA ALA A 55 12.42 1.44 7.98
C ALA A 55 11.37 1.92 9.00
N ARG A 56 10.73 3.07 8.74
CA ARG A 56 9.63 3.59 9.58
C ARG A 56 8.42 2.65 9.57
N LEU A 57 8.06 2.06 8.42
CA LEU A 57 7.03 1.04 8.35
C LEU A 57 7.39 -0.18 9.21
N THR A 58 8.64 -0.66 9.14
CA THR A 58 9.11 -1.76 10.00
C THR A 58 9.00 -1.42 11.47
N ALA A 59 9.33 -0.18 11.87
CA ALA A 59 9.19 0.29 13.24
C ALA A 59 7.70 0.33 13.67
N LEU A 60 6.83 0.95 12.87
CA LEU A 60 5.38 1.00 13.13
C LEU A 60 4.80 -0.39 13.35
N LYS A 61 5.16 -1.37 12.51
CA LYS A 61 4.69 -2.76 12.64
C LYS A 61 5.10 -3.47 13.94
N LYS A 62 6.11 -2.96 14.66
CA LYS A 62 6.56 -3.48 15.95
C LYS A 62 5.90 -2.77 17.14
N GLU A 63 5.28 -1.62 16.91
CA GLU A 63 4.56 -0.90 17.97
C GLU A 63 3.26 -1.64 18.30
N PRO A 64 2.97 -1.94 19.59
CA PRO A 64 1.80 -2.73 19.98
C PRO A 64 0.47 -2.15 19.46
N GLU A 65 0.35 -0.82 19.44
CA GLU A 65 -0.84 -0.10 18.94
C GLU A 65 -1.10 -0.33 17.43
N PHE A 66 -0.05 -0.69 16.68
CA PHE A 66 -0.11 -0.90 15.23
C PHE A 66 0.19 -2.35 14.83
N ALA A 67 0.10 -3.29 15.77
CA ALA A 67 0.35 -4.71 15.54
C ALA A 67 -0.54 -5.30 14.42
N TRP A 68 -1.76 -4.78 14.25
CA TRP A 68 -2.73 -5.14 13.20
C TRP A 68 -2.20 -4.91 11.77
N LEU A 69 -1.13 -4.13 11.58
CA LEU A 69 -0.44 -4.03 10.28
C LEU A 69 0.24 -5.35 9.86
N ASN A 70 0.38 -6.32 10.76
CA ASN A 70 0.95 -7.65 10.48
C ASN A 70 -0.08 -8.67 9.98
N ASP A 71 -1.37 -8.38 10.12
CA ASP A 71 -2.44 -9.29 9.75
C ASP A 71 -2.57 -9.41 8.21
N VAL A 72 -2.18 -8.35 7.51
CA VAL A 72 -2.18 -8.27 6.05
C VAL A 72 -0.79 -8.52 5.47
N SER A 73 -0.71 -8.79 4.17
CA SER A 73 0.58 -8.88 3.48
C SER A 73 1.36 -7.55 3.58
N SER A 74 2.67 -7.63 3.81
CA SER A 74 3.54 -6.45 3.84
C SER A 74 3.72 -5.81 2.46
N VAL A 75 3.55 -6.58 1.39
CA VAL A 75 3.74 -6.15 0.00
C VAL A 75 2.89 -4.93 -0.36
N PRO A 76 1.55 -4.92 -0.18
CA PRO A 76 0.74 -3.74 -0.48
C PRO A 76 1.11 -2.52 0.37
N LEU A 77 1.57 -2.69 1.61
CA LEU A 77 2.04 -1.59 2.45
C LEU A 77 3.31 -0.96 1.88
N GLN A 78 4.27 -1.78 1.47
CA GLN A 78 5.50 -1.30 0.83
C GLN A 78 5.25 -0.71 -0.57
N GLN A 79 4.29 -1.23 -1.33
CA GLN A 79 3.89 -0.65 -2.62
C GLN A 79 3.24 0.74 -2.44
N ALA A 80 2.47 0.94 -1.37
CA ALA A 80 1.95 2.27 -1.03
C ALA A 80 3.07 3.31 -0.85
N LEU A 81 4.18 2.92 -0.22
CA LEU A 81 5.36 3.78 -0.06
C LEU A 81 6.07 4.08 -1.39
N ARG A 82 6.14 3.09 -2.30
CA ARG A 82 6.71 3.28 -3.65
C ARG A 82 5.87 4.24 -4.50
N HIS A 83 4.55 4.08 -4.49
CA HIS A 83 3.66 5.01 -5.17
C HIS A 83 3.78 6.43 -4.62
N GLN A 84 3.87 6.56 -3.30
CA GLN A 84 4.09 7.85 -2.66
C GLN A 84 5.45 8.45 -3.03
N GLN A 85 6.52 7.64 -3.08
CA GLN A 85 7.85 8.07 -3.51
C GLN A 85 7.81 8.62 -4.94
N ALA A 86 7.18 7.90 -5.87
CA ALA A 86 7.02 8.35 -7.25
C ALA A 86 6.24 9.67 -7.34
N GLY A 87 5.14 9.80 -6.57
CA GLY A 87 4.35 11.02 -6.49
C GLY A 87 5.16 12.22 -6.00
N LEU A 88 5.93 12.05 -4.92
CA LEU A 88 6.81 13.10 -4.38
C LEU A 88 7.95 13.44 -5.35
N SER A 89 8.58 12.45 -5.97
CA SER A 89 9.63 12.66 -6.97
C SER A 89 9.11 13.46 -8.18
N ASN A 90 7.87 13.19 -8.62
CA ASN A 90 7.23 13.98 -9.69
C ASN A 90 6.89 15.40 -9.23
N PHE A 91 6.42 15.58 -7.99
CA PHE A 91 6.17 16.90 -7.42
C PHE A 91 7.45 17.75 -7.36
N PHE A 92 8.54 17.22 -6.80
CA PHE A 92 9.80 17.96 -6.71
C PHE A 92 10.43 18.25 -8.07
N ALA A 93 10.10 17.48 -9.10
CA ALA A 93 10.49 17.73 -10.48
C ALA A 93 9.55 18.70 -11.23
N GLY A 94 8.54 19.28 -10.56
CA GLY A 94 7.58 20.18 -11.19
C GLY A 94 6.58 19.51 -12.15
N ARG A 95 6.48 18.18 -12.14
CA ARG A 95 5.66 17.39 -13.08
C ARG A 95 4.29 16.99 -12.53
N ALA A 96 4.06 17.16 -11.24
CA ALA A 96 2.81 16.80 -10.58
C ALA A 96 2.54 17.70 -9.37
N ARG A 97 1.29 17.72 -8.90
CA ARG A 97 0.91 18.37 -7.64
C ARG A 97 1.38 17.53 -6.44
N TYR A 98 1.45 18.17 -5.26
CA TYR A 98 1.81 17.48 -4.03
C TYR A 98 0.82 16.35 -3.73
N PRO A 99 1.28 15.16 -3.29
CA PRO A 99 0.38 14.06 -2.96
C PRO A 99 -0.57 14.42 -1.81
N THR A 100 -1.83 14.02 -1.93
CA THR A 100 -2.85 14.27 -0.91
C THR A 100 -3.11 13.03 -0.05
N PHE A 101 -3.71 13.24 1.12
CA PHE A 101 -4.14 12.14 1.99
C PHE A 101 -5.23 11.29 1.32
N LYS A 102 -5.17 9.99 1.54
CA LYS A 102 -6.19 9.03 1.08
C LYS A 102 -7.40 9.06 2.02
N SER A 103 -8.60 9.05 1.44
CA SER A 103 -9.87 8.94 2.17
C SER A 103 -10.47 7.53 2.06
N LYS A 104 -11.22 7.11 3.09
CA LYS A 104 -12.01 5.86 3.07
C LYS A 104 -13.19 5.93 2.10
N ARG A 105 -13.71 7.14 1.82
CA ARG A 105 -14.90 7.36 0.97
C ARG A 105 -14.62 7.29 -0.53
N HIS A 106 -13.35 7.32 -0.93
CA HIS A 106 -12.94 7.18 -2.33
C HIS A 106 -12.63 5.73 -2.69
N LYS A 107 -12.29 5.49 -3.96
CA LYS A 107 -11.82 4.19 -4.43
C LYS A 107 -10.68 3.67 -3.54
N GLN A 108 -10.88 2.47 -3.00
CA GLN A 108 -9.85 1.73 -2.28
C GLN A 108 -9.09 0.83 -3.26
N ALA A 109 -7.77 0.76 -3.11
CA ALA A 109 -6.93 -0.07 -3.97
C ALA A 109 -5.67 -0.50 -3.22
N ALA A 110 -5.20 -1.70 -3.54
CA ALA A 110 -3.93 -2.25 -3.10
C ALA A 110 -3.20 -2.84 -4.31
N THR A 111 -1.87 -2.76 -4.29
CA THR A 111 -1.04 -3.32 -5.35
C THR A 111 -0.19 -4.43 -4.77
N LEU A 112 -0.28 -5.60 -5.41
CA LEU A 112 0.50 -6.77 -5.07
C LEU A 112 1.59 -6.94 -6.12
N THR A 113 2.68 -7.59 -5.73
CA THR A 113 3.70 -8.10 -6.65
C THR A 113 3.62 -9.63 -6.68
N ASP A 114 4.41 -10.25 -7.54
CA ASP A 114 4.62 -11.70 -7.62
C ASP A 114 4.80 -12.40 -6.25
N ALA A 115 5.42 -11.74 -5.28
CA ALA A 115 5.58 -12.27 -3.92
C ALA A 115 4.27 -12.36 -3.11
N ALA A 116 3.19 -11.72 -3.55
CA ALA A 116 1.92 -11.63 -2.82
C ALA A 116 0.68 -12.04 -3.61
N PHE A 117 0.84 -12.57 -4.83
CA PHE A 117 -0.22 -13.26 -5.55
C PHE A 117 0.35 -14.40 -6.38
N LYS A 118 -0.50 -15.36 -6.74
CA LYS A 118 -0.13 -16.52 -7.53
C LYS A 118 -1.22 -16.80 -8.55
N TYR A 119 -0.85 -17.02 -9.79
CA TYR A 119 -1.78 -17.47 -10.83
C TYR A 119 -1.36 -18.87 -11.28
N ARG A 120 -2.20 -19.88 -11.04
CA ARG A 120 -1.97 -21.27 -11.47
C ARG A 120 -3.29 -21.91 -11.89
N ASP A 121 -3.26 -22.67 -12.98
CA ASP A 121 -4.40 -23.44 -13.49
C ASP A 121 -5.69 -22.61 -13.63
N GLY A 122 -5.54 -21.39 -14.17
CA GLY A 122 -6.64 -20.44 -14.36
C GLY A 122 -7.08 -19.70 -13.09
N ARG A 123 -6.55 -20.05 -11.91
CA ARG A 123 -6.98 -19.53 -10.61
C ARG A 123 -5.99 -18.50 -10.06
N LEU A 124 -6.53 -17.37 -9.58
CA LEU A 124 -5.75 -16.30 -8.96
C LEU A 124 -5.84 -16.39 -7.44
N TYR A 125 -4.71 -16.50 -6.75
CA TYR A 125 -4.61 -16.50 -5.30
C TYR A 125 -3.94 -15.23 -4.82
N MET A 126 -4.41 -14.69 -3.70
CA MET A 126 -3.81 -13.54 -3.03
C MET A 126 -3.19 -13.99 -1.70
N ALA A 127 -2.06 -13.39 -1.31
CA ALA A 127 -1.46 -13.61 0.00
C ALA A 127 -2.49 -13.40 1.12
N LYS A 128 -2.42 -14.23 2.16
CA LYS A 128 -3.37 -14.28 3.29
C LYS A 128 -4.79 -14.75 2.93
N SER A 129 -5.09 -15.06 1.66
CA SER A 129 -6.33 -15.75 1.28
C SER A 129 -6.09 -17.25 1.08
N LYS A 130 -6.97 -18.09 1.65
CA LYS A 130 -6.90 -19.55 1.48
C LYS A 130 -7.57 -20.03 0.20
N ALA A 131 -8.54 -19.29 -0.30
CA ALA A 131 -9.32 -19.60 -1.49
C ALA A 131 -8.85 -18.73 -2.68
N PRO A 132 -9.02 -19.20 -3.93
CA PRO A 132 -8.81 -18.37 -5.10
C PRO A 132 -9.80 -17.19 -5.14
N LEU A 133 -9.42 -16.15 -5.86
CA LEU A 133 -10.28 -15.06 -6.28
C LEU A 133 -10.99 -15.52 -7.55
N ASP A 134 -12.28 -15.82 -7.45
CA ASP A 134 -13.15 -16.29 -8.54
C ASP A 134 -14.02 -15.15 -9.08
#